data_AF-A0A3B8WMW0-F1
#
_entry.id   AF-A0A3B8WMW0-F1
#
_cell.length_a   1.000
_cell.length_b   1.000
_cell.length_c   1.000
_cell.angle_alpha   90.00
_cell.angle_beta   90.00
_cell.angle_gamma   90.00
#
_symmetry.space_group_name_H-M   'P 1'
#
loop_
_entity.id
_entity.type
_entity.pdbx_description
1 polymer ?
#
loop_
_entity_poly.entity_id
_entity_poly.type
_entity_poly.pdbx_seq_one_letter_code
_entity_poly.pdbx_strand_id
1 'polypeptide(L)'
;YPEGRVITQTFPLEFNRSSFDRPQRVGELTIVSSIEQVYQDILDRALLNLLFQSIVVMLGTLGLLLIVRVALSRHLETMADYAAKLNLDALVEPLKLRRRNPSRPDELSELEQALNKMRLQILEDTRSLRQTTIQTQGERDEAIRANHAKNQFLANV
;
A
#
# COMPACT_ATOMS: atom_id res chain seq x y z
N TYR A 1 10.29 59.65 7.75
CA TYR A 1 9.31 58.57 7.97
C TYR A 1 9.76 57.37 7.16
N PRO A 2 9.80 56.15 7.71
CA PRO A 2 10.11 54.96 6.93
C PRO A 2 9.06 54.76 5.82
N GLU A 3 9.49 54.32 4.64
CA GLU A 3 8.60 54.10 3.49
C GLU A 3 7.87 52.74 3.60
N GLY A 4 6.66 52.65 3.02
CA GLY A 4 5.86 51.41 2.98
C GLY A 4 4.81 51.26 4.11
N ARG A 5 4.31 50.03 4.31
CA ARG A 5 3.36 49.72 5.40
C ARG A 5 4.09 49.80 6.74
N VAL A 6 3.69 50.76 7.55
CA VAL A 6 4.26 51.00 8.88
C VAL A 6 3.27 50.60 9.97
N ILE A 7 3.79 50.04 11.06
CA ILE A 7 3.06 49.92 12.31
C ILE A 7 3.50 51.08 13.19
N THR A 8 2.53 51.86 13.64
CA THR A 8 2.75 52.98 14.56
C THR A 8 2.19 52.61 15.93
N GLN A 9 3.02 52.69 16.97
CA GLN A 9 2.58 52.59 18.35
C GLN A 9 2.96 53.84 19.13
N THR A 10 2.02 54.38 19.89
CA THR A 10 2.22 55.59 20.69
C THR A 10 2.14 55.25 22.17
N PHE A 11 3.18 55.61 22.92
CA PHE A 11 3.26 55.42 24.36
C PHE A 11 3.24 56.78 25.07
N PRO A 12 2.39 56.98 26.10
CA PRO A 12 2.44 58.21 26.88
C PRO A 12 3.72 58.22 27.72
N LEU A 13 4.46 59.32 27.66
CA LEU A 13 5.61 59.56 28.51
C LEU A 13 5.11 60.20 29.81
N GLU A 14 5.15 59.44 30.90
CA GLU A 14 4.78 59.90 32.23
C GLU A 14 6.05 60.09 33.07
N PHE A 15 6.22 61.30 33.58
CA PHE A 15 7.38 61.67 34.38
C PHE A 15 7.00 61.61 35.86
N ASN A 16 7.65 60.70 36.60
CA ASN A 16 7.46 60.55 38.04
C ASN A 16 8.76 60.96 38.77
N ARG A 17 8.70 62.04 39.55
CA ARG A 17 9.77 62.50 40.44
C ARG A 17 9.25 62.61 41.86
N SER A 18 10.10 62.29 42.83
CA SER A 18 9.82 62.33 44.28
C SER A 18 9.37 63.70 44.84
N SER A 19 9.44 64.77 44.04
CA SER A 19 8.97 66.12 44.40
C SER A 19 7.54 66.42 43.93
N PHE A 20 6.91 65.55 43.15
CA PHE A 20 5.53 65.71 42.67
C PHE A 20 4.65 64.61 43.26
N ASP A 21 3.47 64.99 43.77
CA ASP A 21 2.52 64.08 44.42
C ASP A 21 1.75 63.21 43.39
N ARG A 22 1.85 63.52 42.09
CA ARG A 22 1.24 62.76 40.99
C ARG A 22 2.12 62.72 39.74
N PRO A 23 2.18 61.58 39.02
CA PRO A 23 2.91 61.49 37.75
C PRO A 23 2.33 62.46 36.73
N GLN A 24 3.22 63.26 36.11
CA GLN A 24 2.82 64.28 35.13
C GLN A 24 3.10 63.77 33.71
N ARG A 25 2.08 63.81 32.84
CA ARG A 25 2.24 63.46 31.42
C ARG A 25 3.05 64.56 30.73
N VAL A 26 4.21 64.21 30.21
CA VAL A 26 5.19 65.14 29.62
C VAL A 26 5.27 65.07 28.09
N GLY A 27 4.67 64.05 27.48
CA GLY A 27 4.59 63.93 26.03
C GLY A 27 4.13 62.55 25.57
N GLU A 28 4.24 62.29 24.28
CA GLU A 28 3.93 61.01 23.65
C GLU A 28 5.13 60.54 22.80
N LEU A 29 5.52 59.27 22.96
CA LEU A 29 6.56 58.62 22.17
C LEU A 29 5.89 57.79 21.07
N THR A 30 6.05 58.21 19.81
CA THR A 30 5.55 57.47 18.66
C THR A 30 6.67 56.65 18.01
N ILE A 31 6.55 55.33 18.08
CA ILE A 31 7.44 54.37 17.42
C ILE A 31 6.81 53.99 16.08
N VAL A 32 7.56 54.18 15.00
CA VAL A 32 7.14 53.82 13.63
C VAL A 32 8.11 52.77 13.10
N SER A 33 7.61 51.58 12.78
CA SER A 33 8.43 50.48 12.24
C SER A 33 7.87 49.99 10.89
N SER A 34 8.73 49.78 9.89
CA SER A 34 8.33 49.25 8.58
C SER A 34 8.24 47.73 8.59
N ILE A 35 7.16 47.17 8.04
CA ILE A 35 6.98 45.71 7.90
C ILE A 35 7.62 45.15 6.63
N GLU A 36 8.00 46.00 5.67
CA GLU A 36 8.44 45.60 4.34
C GLU A 36 9.57 44.55 4.35
N GLN A 37 10.59 44.79 5.17
CA GLN A 37 11.72 43.88 5.35
C GLN A 37 11.29 42.49 5.85
N VAL A 38 10.33 42.44 6.78
CA VAL A 38 9.81 41.20 7.35
C VAL A 38 9.06 40.39 6.30
N TYR A 39 8.32 41.07 5.42
CA TYR A 39 7.57 40.41 4.35
C TYR A 39 8.51 39.80 3.30
N GLN A 40 9.56 40.51 2.91
CA GLN A 40 10.59 40.02 1.99
C GLN A 40 11.30 38.79 2.56
N ASP A 41 11.73 38.85 3.82
CA ASP A 41 12.38 37.72 4.49
C ASP A 41 11.49 36.47 4.57
N ILE A 42 10.18 36.66 4.81
CA ILE A 42 9.21 35.56 4.83
C ILE A 42 9.04 34.98 3.43
N LEU A 43 8.88 35.81 2.40
CA LEU A 43 8.70 35.34 1.03
C LEU A 43 9.92 34.58 0.52
N ASP A 44 11.13 35.10 0.75
CA ASP A 44 12.36 34.45 0.30
C ASP A 44 12.56 33.09 0.98
N ARG A 45 12.35 33.01 2.30
CA ARG A 45 12.44 31.75 3.05
C ARG A 45 11.33 30.78 2.65
N ALA A 46 10.11 31.26 2.45
CA ALA A 46 8.98 30.43 2.05
C ALA A 46 9.20 29.83 0.66
N LEU A 47 9.68 30.62 -0.30
CA LEU A 47 9.99 30.16 -1.66
C LEU A 47 11.11 29.11 -1.65
N LEU A 48 12.20 29.37 -0.91
CA LEU A 48 13.30 28.41 -0.79
C LEU A 48 12.83 27.10 -0.14
N ASN A 49 12.07 27.19 0.96
CA ASN A 49 11.53 26.02 1.63
C ASN A 49 10.56 25.26 0.74
N LEU A 50 9.69 25.95 -0.01
CA LEU A 50 8.72 25.31 -0.89
C LEU A 50 9.40 24.58 -2.04
N LEU A 51 10.44 25.15 -2.62
CA LEU A 51 11.24 24.49 -3.65
C LEU A 51 11.93 23.24 -3.10
N PHE A 52 12.62 23.37 -1.95
CA PHE A 52 13.30 22.25 -1.31
C PHE A 52 12.32 21.14 -0.93
N GLN A 53 11.21 21.49 -0.28
CA GLN A 53 10.17 20.55 0.14
C GLN A 53 9.56 19.84 -1.07
N SER A 54 9.30 20.56 -2.16
CA SER A 54 8.77 19.96 -3.40
C SER A 54 9.70 18.87 -3.94
N ILE A 55 11.00 19.15 -4.00
CA ILE A 55 12.00 18.18 -4.45
C ILE A 55 12.04 16.96 -3.51
N VAL A 56 12.08 17.19 -2.20
CA VAL A 56 12.12 16.10 -1.21
C VAL A 56 10.89 15.20 -1.30
N VAL A 57 9.69 15.78 -1.40
CA VAL A 57 8.44 15.02 -1.52
C VAL A 57 8.38 14.27 -2.85
N MET A 58 8.80 14.91 -3.95
CA MET A 58 8.83 14.26 -5.27
C MET A 58 9.79 13.08 -5.29
N LEU A 59 11.00 13.24 -4.75
CA LEU A 59 11.98 12.15 -4.66
C LEU A 59 11.53 11.05 -3.70
N GLY A 60 10.93 11.40 -2.57
CA GLY A 60 10.38 10.44 -1.61
C GLY A 60 9.27 9.59 -2.21
N THR A 61 8.31 10.22 -2.90
CA THR A 61 7.21 9.51 -3.56
C THR A 61 7.69 8.67 -4.74
N LEU A 62 8.60 9.18 -5.57
CA LEU A 62 9.21 8.43 -6.66
C LEU A 62 10.02 7.23 -6.14
N GLY A 63 10.81 7.43 -5.09
CA GLY A 63 11.57 6.37 -4.43
C GLY A 63 10.65 5.28 -3.87
N LEU A 64 9.58 5.67 -3.17
CA LEU A 64 8.58 4.73 -2.67
C LEU A 64 7.92 3.94 -3.81
N LEU A 65 7.53 4.62 -4.90
CA LEU A 65 6.93 3.97 -6.07
C LEU A 65 7.89 2.95 -6.68
N LEU A 66 9.17 3.29 -6.85
CA LEU A 66 10.19 2.36 -7.36
C LEU A 66 10.38 1.15 -6.44
N ILE A 67 10.44 1.37 -5.13
CA ILE A 67 10.53 0.28 -4.14
C ILE A 67 9.33 -0.65 -4.28
N VAL A 68 8.11 -0.11 -4.26
CA VAL A 68 6.88 -0.92 -4.41
C VAL A 68 6.89 -1.68 -5.73
N ARG A 69 7.32 -1.06 -6.83
CA ARG A 69 7.36 -1.71 -8.14
C ARG A 69 8.34 -2.88 -8.19
N VAL A 70 9.55 -2.71 -7.65
CA VAL A 70 10.60 -3.75 -7.66
C VAL A 70 10.33 -4.83 -6.62
N ALA A 71 9.92 -4.45 -5.41
CA ALA A 71 9.71 -5.37 -4.30
C ALA A 71 8.38 -6.13 -4.42
N LEU A 72 7.28 -5.45 -4.73
CA LEU A 72 5.94 -6.04 -4.74
C LEU A 72 5.44 -6.31 -6.16
N SER A 73 5.28 -5.29 -6.99
CA SER A 73 4.54 -5.42 -8.26
C SER A 73 5.12 -6.47 -9.20
N ARG A 74 6.45 -6.54 -9.35
CA ARG A 74 7.10 -7.57 -10.19
C ARG A 74 6.82 -8.99 -9.69
N HIS A 75 6.78 -9.18 -8.38
CA HIS A 75 6.52 -10.49 -7.78
C HIS A 75 5.04 -10.86 -7.89
N LEU A 76 4.14 -9.88 -7.70
CA LEU A 76 2.71 -10.06 -7.92
C LEU A 76 2.38 -10.41 -9.37
N GLU A 77 3.07 -9.83 -10.34
CA GLU A 77 2.93 -10.20 -11.77
C GLU A 77 3.31 -11.66 -12.00
N THR A 78 4.45 -12.12 -11.45
CA THR A 78 4.85 -13.53 -11.55
C THR A 78 3.89 -14.49 -10.83
N MET A 79 3.31 -14.06 -9.72
CA MET A 79 2.31 -14.85 -8.99
C MET A 79 0.97 -14.90 -9.72
N ALA A 80 0.55 -13.79 -10.32
CA ALA A 80 -0.67 -13.70 -11.12
C ALA A 80 -0.54 -14.56 -12.39
N ASP A 81 0.59 -14.50 -13.07
CA ASP A 81 0.89 -15.36 -14.22
C ASP A 81 0.90 -16.85 -13.83
N TYR A 82 1.48 -17.19 -12.68
CA TYR A 82 1.44 -18.56 -12.17
C TYR A 82 0.01 -19.00 -11.83
N ALA A 83 -0.78 -18.17 -11.15
CA ALA A 83 -2.17 -18.46 -10.81
C ALA A 83 -3.04 -18.60 -12.06
N ALA A 84 -2.84 -17.76 -13.09
CA ALA A 84 -3.54 -17.84 -14.37
C ALA A 84 -3.17 -19.11 -15.16
N LYS A 85 -1.91 -19.56 -15.05
CA LYS A 85 -1.43 -20.81 -15.66
C LYS A 85 -1.68 -22.04 -14.81
N LEU A 86 -2.18 -21.89 -13.58
CA LEU A 86 -2.59 -22.99 -12.70
C LEU A 86 -3.88 -23.63 -13.22
N ASN A 87 -3.76 -24.28 -14.37
CA ASN A 87 -4.80 -25.08 -15.00
C ASN A 87 -4.22 -26.49 -15.22
N LEU A 88 -5.08 -27.50 -15.30
CA LEU A 88 -4.77 -28.94 -15.06
C LEU A 88 -3.50 -29.52 -15.72
N ASP A 89 -2.94 -28.90 -16.77
CA ASP A 89 -1.70 -29.32 -17.45
C ASP A 89 -0.40 -28.81 -16.80
N ALA A 90 -0.43 -27.71 -16.02
CA ALA A 90 0.77 -27.08 -15.46
C ALA A 90 1.03 -27.45 -13.98
N LEU A 91 0.36 -28.49 -13.48
CA LEU A 91 0.42 -28.92 -12.08
C LEU A 91 1.75 -29.61 -11.69
N VAL A 92 2.77 -29.55 -12.55
CA VAL A 92 4.03 -30.28 -12.40
C VAL A 92 5.07 -29.47 -11.61
N GLU A 93 5.10 -28.15 -11.72
CA GLU A 93 6.20 -27.35 -11.13
C GLU A 93 5.72 -26.44 -9.98
N PRO A 94 6.36 -26.50 -8.79
CA PRO A 94 6.01 -25.63 -7.67
C PRO A 94 6.35 -24.17 -7.99
N LEU A 95 5.51 -23.24 -7.55
CA LEU A 95 5.84 -21.83 -7.57
C LEU A 95 7.08 -21.63 -6.69
N LYS A 96 8.20 -21.31 -7.32
CA LYS A 96 9.43 -20.86 -6.65
C LYS A 96 9.65 -19.41 -7.02
N LEU A 97 9.48 -18.53 -6.05
CA LEU A 97 9.83 -17.12 -6.24
C LEU A 97 11.35 -17.04 -6.43
N ARG A 98 11.82 -16.38 -7.50
CA ARG A 98 13.25 -16.12 -7.74
C ARG A 98 13.78 -15.07 -6.75
N ARG A 99 13.96 -15.46 -5.49
CA ARG A 99 14.54 -14.66 -4.42
C ARG A 99 15.47 -15.50 -3.54
N ARG A 100 16.40 -14.84 -2.86
CA ARG A 100 17.24 -15.47 -1.84
C ARG A 100 16.34 -15.80 -0.64
N ASN A 101 16.33 -17.07 -0.23
CA ASN A 101 15.41 -17.58 0.80
C ASN A 101 15.51 -16.70 2.06
N PRO A 102 14.47 -15.95 2.44
CA PRO A 102 14.56 -15.03 3.55
C PRO A 102 14.65 -15.82 4.86
N SER A 103 15.51 -15.39 5.79
CA SER A 103 15.71 -16.08 7.07
C SER A 103 14.51 -15.97 8.02
N ARG A 104 13.56 -15.08 7.70
CA ARG A 104 12.26 -14.94 8.35
C ARG A 104 11.16 -15.00 7.28
N PRO A 105 10.03 -15.67 7.56
CA PRO A 105 8.90 -15.65 6.65
C PRO A 105 8.37 -14.21 6.52
N ASP A 106 8.28 -13.73 5.28
CA ASP A 106 7.59 -12.49 4.92
C ASP A 106 6.20 -12.82 4.34
N GLU A 107 5.36 -11.81 4.13
CA GLU A 107 4.00 -11.95 3.61
C GLU A 107 3.99 -12.65 2.24
N LEU A 108 5.04 -12.44 1.45
CA LEU A 108 5.21 -13.06 0.14
C LEU A 108 5.55 -14.56 0.25
N SER A 109 6.23 -14.98 1.33
CA SER A 109 6.46 -16.39 1.69
C SER A 109 5.19 -17.08 2.15
N GLU A 110 4.36 -16.39 2.91
CA GLU A 110 3.07 -16.92 3.33
C GLU A 110 2.15 -17.16 2.12
N LEU A 111 2.14 -16.21 1.18
CA LEU A 111 1.36 -16.33 -0.06
C LEU A 111 1.88 -17.46 -0.98
N GLU A 112 3.21 -17.62 -1.07
CA GLU A 112 3.84 -18.75 -1.76
C GLU A 112 3.41 -20.10 -1.16
N GLN A 113 3.44 -20.21 0.17
CA GLN A 113 3.01 -21.42 0.87
C GLN A 113 1.52 -21.71 0.67
N ALA A 114 0.67 -20.69 0.73
CA ALA A 114 -0.77 -20.81 0.51
C ALA A 114 -1.09 -21.29 -0.92
N LEU A 115 -0.44 -20.71 -1.94
CA LEU A 115 -0.61 -21.12 -3.34
C LEU A 115 -0.13 -22.56 -3.57
N ASN A 116 1.00 -22.95 -2.97
CA ASN A 116 1.50 -24.32 -3.07
C ASN A 116 0.59 -25.33 -2.35
N LYS A 117 0.02 -24.95 -1.19
CA LYS A 117 -0.98 -25.78 -0.49
C LYS A 117 -2.25 -25.97 -1.33
N MET A 118 -2.74 -24.91 -1.95
CA MET A 118 -3.89 -24.96 -2.86
C MET A 118 -3.63 -25.88 -4.05
N ARG A 119 -2.44 -25.78 -4.67
CA ARG A 119 -2.02 -26.68 -5.76
C ARG A 119 -2.08 -28.15 -5.33
N LEU A 120 -1.56 -28.49 -4.15
CA LEU A 120 -1.57 -29.86 -3.64
C LEU A 120 -2.99 -30.36 -3.41
N GLN A 121 -3.87 -29.51 -2.90
CA GLN A 121 -5.28 -29.85 -2.68
C GLN A 121 -6.03 -30.10 -4.00
N ILE A 122 -5.83 -29.25 -5.01
CA ILE A 122 -6.42 -29.45 -6.36
C ILE A 122 -5.92 -30.76 -7.00
N LEU A 123 -4.64 -31.09 -6.82
CA LEU A 123 -4.07 -32.37 -7.28
C LEU A 123 -4.78 -33.56 -6.64
N GLU A 124 -5.00 -33.49 -5.33
CA GLU A 124 -5.65 -34.56 -4.58
C GLU A 124 -7.13 -34.69 -4.93
N ASP A 125 -7.84 -33.57 -5.05
CA ASP A 125 -9.25 -33.53 -5.46
C ASP A 125 -9.43 -34.08 -6.89
N THR A 126 -8.49 -33.78 -7.80
CA THR A 126 -8.53 -34.33 -9.17
C THR A 126 -8.30 -35.84 -9.18
N ARG A 127 -7.40 -36.35 -8.33
CA ARG A 127 -7.16 -37.80 -8.20
C ARG A 127 -8.37 -38.52 -7.61
N SER A 128 -8.95 -37.98 -6.55
CA SER A 128 -10.13 -38.56 -5.91
C SER A 128 -11.32 -38.58 -6.87
N LEU A 129 -11.58 -37.49 -7.59
CA LEU A 129 -12.62 -37.42 -8.63
C LEU A 129 -12.42 -38.47 -9.74
N ARG A 130 -11.19 -38.63 -10.24
CA ARG A 130 -10.88 -39.68 -11.23
C ARG A 130 -11.14 -41.07 -10.67
N GLN A 131 -10.72 -41.34 -9.44
CA GLN A 131 -10.91 -42.63 -8.79
C GLN A 131 -12.41 -42.94 -8.57
N THR A 132 -13.19 -41.96 -8.12
CA THR A 132 -14.64 -42.09 -7.98
C THR A 132 -15.31 -42.30 -9.34
N THR A 133 -14.92 -41.55 -10.38
CA THR A 133 -15.48 -41.71 -11.73
C THR A 133 -15.22 -43.10 -12.29
N ILE A 134 -14.01 -43.65 -12.09
CA ILE A 134 -13.65 -45.02 -12.51
C ILE A 134 -14.48 -46.05 -11.74
N GLN A 135 -14.65 -45.90 -10.43
CA GLN A 135 -15.46 -46.82 -9.62
C GLN A 135 -16.93 -46.80 -10.06
N THR A 136 -17.53 -45.61 -10.19
CA THR A 136 -18.93 -45.48 -10.61
C THR A 136 -19.16 -46.02 -12.02
N GLN A 137 -18.21 -45.87 -12.94
CA GLN A 137 -18.30 -46.49 -14.26
C GLN A 137 -18.26 -48.02 -14.17
N GLY A 138 -17.35 -48.59 -13.37
CA GLY A 138 -17.28 -50.04 -13.15
C GLY A 138 -18.58 -50.63 -12.58
N GLU A 139 -19.17 -50.00 -11.57
CA GLU A 139 -20.44 -50.41 -10.98
C GLU A 139 -21.60 -50.34 -11.99
N ARG A 140 -21.65 -49.28 -12.80
CA ARG A 140 -22.65 -49.14 -13.86
C ARG A 140 -22.52 -50.24 -14.91
N ASP A 141 -21.31 -50.56 -15.34
CA ASP A 141 -21.07 -51.61 -16.32
C ASP A 141 -21.41 -53.00 -15.80
N GLU A 142 -21.20 -53.25 -14.50
CA GLU A 142 -21.63 -54.50 -13.85
C GLU A 142 -23.16 -54.58 -13.76
N ALA A 143 -23.83 -53.51 -13.33
CA ALA A 143 -25.29 -53.45 -13.26
C ALA A 143 -25.96 -53.61 -14.63
N ILE A 144 -25.42 -52.99 -15.68
CA ILE A 144 -25.92 -53.14 -17.05
C ILE A 144 -25.78 -54.58 -17.53
N ARG A 145 -24.62 -55.22 -17.27
CA ARG A 145 -24.40 -56.62 -17.64
C ARG A 145 -25.32 -57.58 -16.89
N ALA A 146 -25.51 -57.38 -15.59
CA ALA A 146 -26.44 -58.17 -14.80
C ALA A 146 -27.89 -58.02 -15.30
N ASN A 147 -28.29 -56.81 -15.68
CA ASN A 147 -29.62 -56.55 -16.24
C ASN A 147 -29.80 -57.24 -17.60
N HIS A 148 -28.81 -57.13 -18.51
CA HIS A 148 -28.84 -57.81 -19.80
C HIS A 148 -28.87 -59.33 -19.69
N ALA A 149 -28.05 -59.91 -18.81
CA ALA A 149 -28.05 -61.36 -18.56
C ALA A 149 -29.41 -61.84 -18.06
N LYS A 150 -30.05 -61.07 -17.16
CA LYS A 150 -31.40 -61.37 -16.68
C LYS A 150 -32.44 -61.30 -17.80
N ASN A 151 -32.36 -60.31 -18.69
CA ASN A 151 -33.27 -60.20 -19.85
C ASN A 151 -33.08 -61.35 -20.85
N GLN A 152 -31.84 -61.78 -21.12
CA GLN A 152 -31.58 -62.94 -21.98
C GLN A 152 -32.09 -64.25 -21.37
N PHE A 153 -31.94 -64.43 -20.05
CA PHE A 153 -32.49 -65.59 -19.36
C PHE A 153 -34.01 -65.67 -19.49
N LEU A 154 -34.71 -64.54 -19.36
CA LEU A 154 -36.17 -64.48 -19.47
C LEU A 154 -36.70 -64.65 -20.90
N ALA A 155 -35.88 -64.40 -21.93
CA ALA A 155 -36.29 -64.53 -23.32
C ALA A 155 -36.15 -65.96 -23.89
N ASN A 156 -35.36 -66.81 -23.23
CA ASN A 156 -35.07 -68.19 -23.66
C ASN A 156 -35.81 -69.26 -22.83
N VAL A 157 -36.76 -68.85 -21.98
CA VAL A 157 -37.67 -69.72 -21.19
C VAL A 157 -39.08 -69.53 -21.72
#